data_AF-A0A9P1NZR4-F1
#
_entry.id   AF-A0A9P1NZR4-F1
#
_cell.length_a   1.000
_cell.length_b   1.000
_cell.length_c   1.000
_cell.angle_alpha   90.00
_cell.angle_beta   90.00
_cell.angle_gamma   90.00
#
_symmetry.space_group_name_H-M   'P 1'
#
loop_
_entity.id
_entity.type
_entity.pdbx_description
1 polymer ?
#
loop_
_entity_poly.entity_id
_entity_poly.type
_entity_poly.pdbx_seq_one_letter_code
_entity_poly.pdbx_strand_id
1 'polypeptide(L)'
;MNNRQVRFNRPIDKKSRGTNQKRQAVSPSRQKQPLSQQPPSRPLAQKPNVAGQGGGNIGHHKHKPTVRTRQSPSPLSVALKKWLADSLAFSLLFGGSALFSVSAWFSYQLILNPDVGIWLNQFLPASTQIPLKPNDYLYSLEQIREELKAQGRFFAEPLPLPNREVLGDMSNSVSTARLEERLFAQNPYLKPWRSFLLPHESLVQTPVDLLIPVMQTRESSTTIPCPTGCKEIVELRVYKSVQTPYQAVGTPELYRLVYELPVNGPAESFVLASLIGTRANQQGGNRPLPLTDITTFKNRVPESGVWFNLYGTRLVGDTRVPYGHIIHYNPKHYHLSSMLEWKSAAGQHPIWENVTGGPYPELLVEQTMGLEPQFSIYQVRPRRFVPNPIELVSISLDQEVVDHYAYRRAIRLARSGLWSPALSLMQPLKNNSGTGGDYPQKWPALAEAQLQLIQFHASITDAQATAAWASPTQKVLAGLIDGRWSEALNVVQSASLNQTELLNLLQADGGRIKNRIQAALLENPEEPDLQAWGALILVAQFGRDEAIAWLETQSQASPDNKTRIRQLLD
;
A
#
# COMPACT_ATOMS: atom_id res chain seq x y z
N MET A 1 -49.93 17.58 51.21
CA MET A 1 -50.94 17.96 50.20
C MET A 1 -50.64 17.18 48.92
N ASN A 2 -51.60 16.34 48.52
CA ASN A 2 -51.85 15.66 47.22
C ASN A 2 -50.64 15.42 46.27
N ASN A 3 -50.13 14.21 46.07
CA ASN A 3 -50.74 12.96 45.56
C ASN A 3 -51.09 13.03 44.05
N ARG A 4 -50.30 12.36 43.20
CA ARG A 4 -50.78 11.66 42.00
C ARG A 4 -49.75 10.65 41.49
N GLN A 5 -50.02 9.39 41.83
CA GLN A 5 -49.55 8.20 41.12
C GLN A 5 -50.26 8.09 39.77
N VAL A 6 -49.56 7.58 38.75
CA VAL A 6 -50.19 6.90 37.61
C VAL A 6 -49.54 5.54 37.46
N ARG A 7 -50.28 4.50 37.86
CA ARG A 7 -50.08 3.11 37.45
C ARG A 7 -50.89 2.88 36.18
N PHE A 8 -50.31 2.18 35.20
CA PHE A 8 -51.08 1.29 34.33
C PHE A 8 -50.38 -0.06 34.30
N ASN A 9 -51.16 -1.11 34.51
CA ASN A 9 -50.71 -2.48 34.57
C ASN A 9 -51.72 -3.35 33.80
N ARG A 10 -51.19 -4.40 33.15
CA ARG A 10 -51.81 -5.65 32.66
C ARG A 10 -52.46 -5.69 31.24
N PRO A 11 -52.66 -6.91 30.64
CA PRO A 11 -51.69 -8.02 30.46
C PRO A 11 -51.88 -8.85 29.13
N ILE A 12 -50.91 -9.75 28.83
CA ILE A 12 -51.00 -11.12 28.24
C ILE A 12 -51.84 -11.35 26.93
N ASP A 13 -51.24 -11.85 25.82
CA ASP A 13 -51.13 -13.31 25.51
C ASP A 13 -50.58 -13.67 24.10
N LYS A 14 -50.04 -14.90 24.01
CA LYS A 14 -49.95 -15.87 22.88
C LYS A 14 -48.94 -15.75 21.72
N LYS A 15 -47.93 -16.64 21.83
CA LYS A 15 -47.58 -17.78 20.91
C LYS A 15 -48.09 -17.74 19.45
N SER A 16 -47.13 -17.80 18.51
CA SER A 16 -47.23 -18.52 17.21
C SER A 16 -45.81 -18.71 16.62
N ARG A 17 -45.10 -19.81 16.90
CA ARG A 17 -44.89 -20.97 15.99
C ARG A 17 -44.90 -20.66 14.48
N GLY A 18 -43.71 -20.80 13.88
CA GLY A 18 -43.49 -21.52 12.63
C GLY A 18 -43.67 -20.73 11.32
N THR A 19 -42.59 -20.55 10.57
CA THR A 19 -42.36 -21.36 9.35
C THR A 19 -40.96 -21.11 8.78
N ASN A 20 -40.21 -22.20 8.66
CA ASN A 20 -39.10 -22.34 7.73
C ASN A 20 -39.62 -22.14 6.30
N GLN A 21 -39.02 -21.23 5.54
CA GLN A 21 -39.01 -21.32 4.08
C GLN A 21 -37.59 -21.11 3.56
N LYS A 22 -36.98 -22.23 3.18
CA LYS A 22 -35.92 -22.34 2.17
C LYS A 22 -36.23 -21.39 1.01
N ARG A 23 -35.36 -20.42 0.77
CA ARG A 23 -35.22 -19.82 -0.57
C ARG A 23 -34.05 -20.48 -1.27
N GLN A 24 -34.42 -21.22 -2.29
CA GLN A 24 -33.55 -21.86 -3.26
C GLN A 24 -32.72 -20.80 -3.99
N ALA A 25 -31.47 -21.20 -4.27
CA ALA A 25 -30.56 -20.53 -5.17
C ALA A 25 -31.18 -20.42 -6.58
N VAL A 26 -31.08 -19.22 -7.16
CA VAL A 26 -31.27 -19.00 -8.60
C VAL A 26 -30.01 -18.33 -9.13
N SER A 27 -29.22 -19.12 -9.84
CA SER A 27 -28.12 -18.66 -10.69
C SER A 27 -28.66 -17.90 -11.90
N PRO A 28 -28.05 -16.77 -12.31
CA PRO A 28 -28.26 -16.25 -13.64
C PRO A 28 -27.19 -16.79 -14.60
N SER A 29 -27.72 -17.40 -15.64
CA SER A 29 -27.12 -17.90 -16.86
C SER A 29 -26.09 -17.00 -17.53
N ARG A 30 -24.97 -17.63 -17.82
CA ARG A 30 -24.02 -17.46 -18.93
C ARG A 30 -24.66 -16.86 -20.21
N GLN A 31 -24.43 -15.57 -20.46
CA GLN A 31 -24.60 -14.98 -21.80
C GLN A 31 -23.28 -15.08 -22.56
N LYS A 32 -23.29 -15.87 -23.64
CA LYS A 32 -22.23 -15.94 -24.64
C LYS A 32 -22.32 -14.70 -25.54
N GLN A 33 -21.29 -13.87 -25.55
CA GLN A 33 -21.09 -12.83 -26.57
C GLN A 33 -20.65 -13.46 -27.90
N PRO A 34 -21.18 -13.00 -29.05
CA PRO A 34 -20.78 -13.46 -30.37
C PRO A 34 -19.49 -12.81 -30.86
N LEU A 35 -18.70 -13.63 -31.54
CA LEU A 35 -17.47 -13.34 -32.24
C LEU A 35 -17.71 -12.29 -33.35
N SER A 36 -17.06 -11.12 -33.27
CA SER A 36 -17.12 -10.11 -34.33
C SER A 36 -16.02 -10.32 -35.37
N GLN A 37 -16.43 -10.22 -36.62
CA GLN A 37 -15.75 -10.63 -37.84
C GLN A 37 -14.71 -9.61 -38.31
N GLN A 38 -13.57 -10.11 -38.81
CA GLN A 38 -12.61 -9.37 -39.63
C GLN A 38 -13.19 -9.09 -41.03
N PRO A 39 -12.89 -7.95 -41.67
CA PRO A 39 -13.12 -7.77 -43.10
C PRO A 39 -11.98 -8.39 -43.94
N PRO A 40 -12.28 -8.90 -45.15
CA PRO A 40 -11.38 -9.75 -45.91
C PRO A 40 -10.52 -8.99 -46.92
N SER A 41 -9.32 -9.55 -47.11
CA SER A 41 -8.43 -9.35 -48.26
C SER A 41 -9.11 -9.79 -49.57
N ARG A 42 -8.89 -9.03 -50.65
CA ARG A 42 -9.20 -9.45 -52.03
C ARG A 42 -8.00 -9.19 -52.95
N PRO A 43 -7.90 -9.90 -54.10
CA PRO A 43 -6.66 -10.56 -54.49
C PRO A 43 -6.07 -10.05 -55.81
N LEU A 44 -4.83 -10.50 -56.07
CA LEU A 44 -4.14 -10.51 -57.36
C LEU A 44 -4.83 -11.46 -58.36
N ALA A 45 -4.94 -11.01 -59.62
CA ALA A 45 -5.05 -11.82 -60.84
C ALA A 45 -4.29 -11.05 -61.94
N GLN A 46 -3.11 -11.52 -62.36
CA GLN A 46 -2.81 -12.50 -63.41
C GLN A 46 -2.60 -11.89 -64.82
N LYS A 47 -1.41 -12.21 -65.35
CA LYS A 47 -0.90 -12.02 -66.73
C LYS A 47 -1.77 -12.73 -67.78
N PRO A 48 -1.54 -12.50 -69.08
CA PRO A 48 -0.69 -13.47 -69.81
C PRO A 48 0.31 -12.86 -70.82
N ASN A 49 1.30 -13.70 -71.14
CA ASN A 49 2.42 -13.56 -72.08
C ASN A 49 1.98 -13.45 -73.55
N VAL A 50 2.82 -12.86 -74.41
CA VAL A 50 3.15 -13.40 -75.76
C VAL A 50 4.59 -13.03 -76.14
N ALA A 51 5.32 -14.02 -76.68
CA ALA A 51 6.67 -13.95 -77.22
C ALA A 51 6.70 -13.42 -78.67
N GLY A 52 7.82 -12.86 -79.10
CA GLY A 52 8.06 -12.52 -80.51
C GLY A 52 9.53 -12.29 -80.81
N GLN A 53 10.16 -13.30 -81.42
CA GLN A 53 11.47 -13.25 -82.09
C GLN A 53 11.38 -12.54 -83.46
N GLY A 54 12.51 -12.00 -83.92
CA GLY A 54 12.78 -11.58 -85.30
C GLY A 54 13.60 -10.28 -85.29
N GLY A 55 14.83 -10.17 -85.77
CA GLY A 55 15.50 -10.85 -86.88
C GLY A 55 15.52 -9.92 -88.09
N GLY A 56 16.71 -9.48 -88.53
CA GLY A 56 16.93 -9.02 -89.92
C GLY A 56 17.19 -7.53 -90.19
N ASN A 57 18.44 -7.10 -89.94
CA ASN A 57 19.43 -6.64 -90.92
C ASN A 57 19.09 -5.72 -92.14
N ILE A 58 20.08 -4.85 -92.43
CA ILE A 58 20.49 -4.22 -93.72
C ILE A 58 19.92 -2.83 -94.09
N GLY A 59 20.84 -1.88 -94.30
CA GLY A 59 20.55 -0.62 -95.00
C GLY A 59 21.71 0.39 -95.01
N HIS A 60 22.72 0.14 -95.82
CA HIS A 60 23.88 1.01 -96.11
C HIS A 60 23.52 2.40 -96.69
N HIS A 61 24.26 3.46 -96.32
CA HIS A 61 24.80 4.50 -97.23
C HIS A 61 25.97 5.23 -96.54
N LYS A 62 27.23 4.88 -96.88
CA LYS A 62 28.18 5.58 -97.78
C LYS A 62 28.69 6.96 -97.30
N HIS A 63 29.90 6.93 -96.74
CA HIS A 63 31.12 7.72 -97.02
C HIS A 63 30.99 9.04 -97.81
N LYS A 64 31.70 10.14 -97.51
CA LYS A 64 33.18 10.33 -97.49
C LYS A 64 33.52 11.81 -97.09
N PRO A 65 34.79 12.31 -97.12
CA PRO A 65 35.61 12.60 -95.93
C PRO A 65 36.04 14.08 -95.78
N THR A 66 36.53 14.47 -94.59
CA THR A 66 37.48 15.60 -94.48
C THR A 66 38.51 15.37 -93.36
N VAL A 67 39.72 15.83 -93.65
CA VAL A 67 41.00 15.46 -93.07
C VAL A 67 41.38 16.33 -91.85
N ARG A 68 42.03 15.67 -90.88
CA ARG A 68 42.95 16.14 -89.80
C ARG A 68 42.91 17.61 -89.35
N THR A 69 42.76 17.77 -88.04
CA THR A 69 43.77 18.44 -87.19
C THR A 69 43.75 17.87 -85.78
N ARG A 70 44.89 17.28 -85.35
CA ARG A 70 45.17 16.90 -83.96
C ARG A 70 45.40 18.19 -83.18
N GLN A 71 44.55 18.51 -82.23
CA GLN A 71 44.83 19.48 -81.18
C GLN A 71 44.65 18.80 -79.84
N SER A 72 45.72 18.79 -79.04
CA SER A 72 45.74 18.26 -77.69
C SER A 72 44.91 19.17 -76.76
N PRO A 73 44.04 18.62 -75.92
CA PRO A 73 43.41 19.42 -74.87
C PRO A 73 44.40 19.63 -73.73
N SER A 74 44.56 20.89 -73.34
CA SER A 74 45.37 21.35 -72.21
C SER A 74 44.96 20.67 -70.88
N PRO A 75 45.91 20.31 -70.00
CA PRO A 75 45.67 19.47 -68.82
C PRO A 75 44.86 20.10 -67.67
N LEU A 76 44.52 21.40 -67.75
CA LEU A 76 43.86 22.12 -66.65
C LEU A 76 42.32 22.07 -66.66
N SER A 77 41.66 21.79 -67.79
CA SER A 77 40.18 21.76 -67.85
C SER A 77 39.57 20.37 -67.63
N VAL A 78 40.37 19.31 -67.78
CA VAL A 78 39.97 17.93 -67.46
C VAL A 78 40.07 17.68 -65.95
N ALA A 79 41.08 18.26 -65.28
CA ALA A 79 41.25 18.16 -63.83
C ALA A 79 40.12 18.86 -63.06
N LEU A 80 39.65 20.03 -63.51
CA LEU A 80 38.57 20.77 -62.84
C LEU A 80 37.19 20.12 -63.05
N LYS A 81 36.91 19.59 -64.24
CA LYS A 81 35.68 18.82 -64.49
C LYS A 81 35.65 17.51 -63.72
N LYS A 82 36.81 16.85 -63.56
CA LYS A 82 36.94 15.65 -62.74
C LYS A 82 36.84 15.97 -61.25
N TRP A 83 37.43 17.08 -60.77
CA TRP A 83 37.33 17.53 -59.38
C TRP A 83 35.92 18.00 -58.98
N LEU A 84 35.15 18.61 -59.89
CA LEU A 84 33.74 18.94 -59.65
C LEU A 84 32.84 17.71 -59.71
N ALA A 85 33.04 16.79 -60.65
CA ALA A 85 32.31 15.53 -60.70
C ALA A 85 32.63 14.63 -59.49
N ASP A 86 33.90 14.58 -59.07
CA ASP A 86 34.35 13.86 -57.88
C ASP A 86 33.87 14.58 -56.62
N SER A 87 33.82 15.91 -56.54
CA SER A 87 33.22 16.64 -55.40
C SER A 87 31.71 16.44 -55.30
N LEU A 88 30.99 16.30 -56.42
CA LEU A 88 29.55 16.02 -56.44
C LEU A 88 29.29 14.55 -56.05
N ALA A 89 30.15 13.63 -56.48
CA ALA A 89 30.14 12.24 -56.05
C ALA A 89 30.53 12.07 -54.58
N PHE A 90 31.53 12.82 -54.09
CA PHE A 90 31.90 12.88 -52.67
C PHE A 90 30.81 13.57 -51.85
N SER A 91 30.13 14.59 -52.35
CA SER A 91 28.99 15.22 -51.65
C SER A 91 27.77 14.29 -51.61
N LEU A 92 27.55 13.45 -52.63
CA LEU A 92 26.52 12.40 -52.63
C LEU A 92 26.91 11.20 -51.75
N LEU A 93 28.19 10.81 -51.72
CA LEU A 93 28.71 9.73 -50.88
C LEU A 93 28.78 10.14 -49.40
N PHE A 94 29.26 11.35 -49.09
CA PHE A 94 29.28 11.91 -47.74
C PHE A 94 27.90 12.41 -47.30
N GLY A 95 27.08 12.96 -48.19
CA GLY A 95 25.69 13.31 -47.88
C GLY A 95 24.84 12.07 -47.59
N GLY A 96 25.02 11.00 -48.37
CA GLY A 96 24.37 9.71 -48.13
C GLY A 96 24.85 9.03 -46.84
N SER A 97 26.16 8.96 -46.60
CA SER A 97 26.71 8.36 -45.38
C SER A 97 26.45 9.19 -44.11
N ALA A 98 26.38 10.52 -44.21
CA ALA A 98 25.91 11.38 -43.12
C ALA A 98 24.43 11.11 -42.81
N LEU A 99 23.57 10.94 -43.83
CA LEU A 99 22.18 10.56 -43.63
C LEU A 99 22.04 9.18 -42.98
N PHE A 100 22.83 8.19 -43.41
CA PHE A 100 22.83 6.87 -42.76
C PHE A 100 23.32 6.95 -41.31
N SER A 101 24.38 7.72 -41.03
CA SER A 101 24.92 7.87 -39.68
C SER A 101 23.95 8.60 -38.76
N VAL A 102 23.29 9.67 -39.24
CA VAL A 102 22.23 10.37 -38.51
C VAL A 102 21.00 9.48 -38.32
N SER A 103 20.60 8.70 -39.32
CA SER A 103 19.45 7.78 -39.20
C SER A 103 19.73 6.60 -38.25
N ALA A 104 20.96 6.09 -38.22
CA ALA A 104 21.38 5.04 -37.31
C ALA A 104 21.51 5.56 -35.89
N TRP A 105 22.10 6.75 -35.70
CA TRP A 105 22.11 7.47 -34.43
C TRP A 105 20.69 7.76 -33.93
N PHE A 106 19.81 8.24 -34.81
CA PHE A 106 18.41 8.55 -34.47
C PHE A 106 17.60 7.29 -34.15
N SER A 107 17.80 6.19 -34.89
CA SER A 107 17.18 4.90 -34.59
C SER A 107 17.68 4.34 -33.26
N TYR A 108 18.97 4.48 -32.97
CA TYR A 108 19.57 4.09 -31.70
C TYR A 108 18.97 4.92 -30.53
N GLN A 109 18.81 6.22 -30.71
CA GLN A 109 18.16 7.11 -29.74
C GLN A 109 16.69 6.75 -29.51
N LEU A 110 15.93 6.39 -30.55
CA LEU A 110 14.53 5.94 -30.42
C LEU A 110 14.39 4.61 -29.67
N ILE A 111 15.37 3.71 -29.79
CA ILE A 111 15.39 2.43 -29.08
C ILE A 111 15.70 2.64 -27.59
N LEU A 112 16.62 3.55 -27.27
CA LEU A 112 17.03 3.80 -25.88
C LEU A 112 16.07 4.72 -25.13
N ASN A 113 15.47 5.70 -25.82
CA ASN A 113 14.49 6.63 -25.25
C ASN A 113 13.25 6.73 -26.16
N PRO A 114 12.17 5.96 -25.90
CA PRO A 114 10.93 6.06 -26.67
C PRO A 114 10.26 7.45 -26.54
N ASP A 115 10.67 8.23 -25.54
CA ASP A 115 10.21 9.59 -25.27
C ASP A 115 10.71 10.62 -26.32
N VAL A 116 11.69 10.24 -27.16
CA VAL A 116 12.21 11.06 -28.27
C VAL A 116 11.11 11.45 -29.27
N GLY A 117 10.11 10.59 -29.48
CA GLY A 117 8.98 10.89 -30.37
C GLY A 117 8.10 12.05 -29.90
N ILE A 118 8.05 12.29 -28.59
CA ILE A 118 7.22 13.35 -27.97
C ILE A 118 7.94 14.70 -28.02
N TRP A 119 9.26 14.72 -27.82
CA TRP A 119 10.07 15.92 -28.04
C TRP A 119 10.14 16.30 -29.53
N LEU A 120 10.19 15.32 -30.44
CA LEU A 120 10.22 15.57 -31.89
C LEU A 120 9.00 16.37 -32.36
N ASN A 121 7.85 16.20 -31.71
CA ASN A 121 6.62 16.93 -32.04
C ASN A 121 6.78 18.46 -31.91
N GLN A 122 7.73 18.94 -31.10
CA GLN A 122 8.05 20.36 -30.97
C GLN A 122 8.76 20.93 -32.21
N PHE A 123 9.41 20.08 -33.02
CA PHE A 123 10.17 20.47 -34.21
C PHE A 123 9.45 20.12 -35.53
N LEU A 124 8.30 19.44 -35.44
CA LEU A 124 7.51 19.07 -36.61
C LEU A 124 6.50 20.18 -36.97
N PRO A 125 6.36 20.54 -38.27
CA PRO A 125 5.29 21.44 -38.72
C PRO A 125 3.92 20.83 -38.43
N ALA A 126 2.91 21.68 -38.24
CA ALA A 126 1.55 21.27 -37.82
C ALA A 126 0.93 20.14 -38.67
N SER A 127 1.32 20.02 -39.95
CA SER A 127 0.85 18.98 -40.87
C SER A 127 1.44 17.58 -40.63
N THR A 128 2.50 17.45 -39.82
CA THR A 128 3.20 16.17 -39.56
C THR A 128 3.28 15.82 -38.08
N GLN A 129 2.59 16.57 -37.21
CA GLN A 129 2.60 16.29 -35.78
C GLN A 129 1.91 14.96 -35.49
N ILE A 130 2.56 14.15 -34.65
CA ILE A 130 2.02 12.88 -34.18
C ILE A 130 0.90 13.21 -33.18
N PRO A 131 -0.33 12.70 -33.35
CA PRO A 131 -1.40 12.92 -32.40
C PRO A 131 -1.04 12.27 -31.06
N LEU A 132 -0.80 13.10 -30.04
CA LEU A 132 -0.48 12.68 -28.68
C LEU A 132 -1.77 12.49 -27.88
N LYS A 133 -1.80 11.51 -26.97
CA LYS A 133 -2.86 11.45 -25.95
C LYS A 133 -2.59 12.51 -24.89
N PRO A 134 -3.60 12.96 -24.12
CA PRO A 134 -3.43 13.92 -23.02
C PRO A 134 -2.30 13.57 -22.02
N ASN A 135 -2.03 12.29 -21.79
CA ASN A 135 -0.95 11.86 -20.88
C ASN A 135 0.43 11.80 -21.54
N ASP A 136 0.52 12.01 -22.86
CA ASP A 136 1.78 11.98 -23.61
C ASP A 136 2.41 13.37 -23.74
N TYR A 137 1.73 14.44 -23.29
CA TYR A 137 2.29 15.79 -23.28
C TYR A 137 3.37 15.96 -22.21
N LEU A 138 4.35 16.81 -22.51
CA LEU A 138 5.41 17.20 -21.58
C LEU A 138 5.06 18.55 -20.97
N TYR A 139 5.14 18.63 -19.65
CA TYR A 139 4.81 19.83 -18.91
C TYR A 139 5.96 20.21 -17.98
N SER A 140 6.22 21.51 -17.85
CA SER A 140 6.99 22.02 -16.72
C SER A 140 6.14 22.01 -15.46
N LEU A 141 6.77 22.09 -14.28
CA LEU A 141 6.05 22.18 -13.00
C LEU A 141 5.07 23.36 -12.94
N GLU A 142 5.44 24.50 -13.51
CA GLU A 142 4.56 25.67 -13.55
C GLU A 142 3.37 25.45 -14.50
N GLN A 143 3.57 24.76 -15.62
CA GLN A 143 2.45 24.42 -16.51
C GLN A 143 1.47 23.45 -15.83
N ILE A 144 1.98 22.45 -15.09
CA ILE A 144 1.15 21.52 -14.31
C ILE A 144 0.33 22.31 -13.26
N ARG A 145 0.98 23.26 -12.57
CA ARG A 145 0.31 24.11 -11.58
C ARG A 145 -0.81 24.95 -12.19
N GLU A 146 -0.55 25.61 -13.32
CA GLU A 146 -1.56 26.45 -13.98
C GLU A 146 -2.72 25.61 -14.56
N GLU A 147 -2.45 24.41 -15.08
CA GLU A 147 -3.49 23.49 -15.53
C GLU A 147 -4.42 23.07 -14.38
N LEU A 148 -3.85 22.68 -13.23
CA LEU A 148 -4.64 22.33 -12.04
C LEU A 148 -5.46 23.53 -11.55
N LYS A 149 -4.86 24.72 -11.54
CA LYS A 149 -5.54 25.95 -11.12
C LYS A 149 -6.71 26.30 -12.03
N ALA A 150 -6.58 26.11 -13.34
CA ALA A 150 -7.66 26.29 -14.30
C ALA A 150 -8.83 25.32 -14.04
N GLN A 151 -8.58 24.17 -13.43
CA GLN A 151 -9.58 23.18 -13.00
C GLN A 151 -10.14 23.45 -11.59
N GLY A 152 -9.76 24.56 -10.93
CA GLY A 152 -10.15 24.85 -9.55
C GLY A 152 -9.47 23.94 -8.52
N ARG A 153 -8.38 23.27 -8.91
CA ARG A 153 -7.56 22.40 -8.07
C ARG A 153 -6.24 23.11 -7.72
N PHE A 154 -5.57 22.63 -6.67
CA PHE A 154 -4.32 23.19 -6.17
C PHE A 154 -3.22 22.14 -6.19
N PHE A 155 -2.03 22.62 -6.50
CA PHE A 155 -0.79 21.87 -6.49
C PHE A 155 -0.21 21.89 -5.07
N ALA A 156 -0.08 20.73 -4.40
CA ALA A 156 0.63 20.62 -3.12
C ALA A 156 2.14 20.52 -3.32
N GLU A 157 2.91 20.46 -2.22
CA GLU A 157 4.35 20.23 -2.30
C GLU A 157 4.66 18.89 -3.00
N PRO A 158 5.50 18.87 -4.05
CA PRO A 158 5.84 17.66 -4.77
C PRO A 158 6.80 16.82 -3.95
N LEU A 159 6.57 15.51 -3.89
CA LEU A 159 7.42 14.56 -3.20
C LEU A 159 8.33 13.85 -4.20
N PRO A 160 9.66 13.79 -3.96
CA PRO A 160 10.58 13.10 -4.85
C PRO A 160 10.35 11.58 -4.78
N LEU A 161 10.38 10.94 -5.95
CA LEU A 161 10.28 9.49 -6.12
C LEU A 161 11.62 8.94 -6.66
N PRO A 162 12.01 7.73 -6.25
CA PRO A 162 13.18 7.08 -6.80
C PRO A 162 12.93 6.76 -8.27
N ASN A 163 13.87 7.19 -9.12
CA ASN A 163 13.86 6.86 -10.53
C ASN A 163 14.26 5.38 -10.72
N ARG A 164 13.72 4.74 -11.77
CA ARG A 164 13.96 3.35 -12.18
C ARG A 164 15.45 3.01 -12.31
N GLU A 165 16.28 3.97 -12.70
CA GLU A 165 17.72 3.81 -12.88
C GLU A 165 18.47 3.62 -11.54
N VAL A 166 18.05 4.32 -10.49
CA VAL A 166 18.73 4.32 -9.18
C VAL A 166 18.58 2.99 -8.44
N LEU A 167 17.46 2.28 -8.62
CA LEU A 167 17.27 0.94 -8.02
C LEU A 167 17.95 -0.19 -8.79
N GLY A 168 18.36 0.04 -10.05
CA GLY A 168 19.10 -0.94 -10.86
C GLY A 168 20.61 -0.90 -10.65
N ASP A 169 21.15 0.22 -10.13
CA ASP A 169 22.57 0.54 -10.22
C ASP A 169 23.41 0.33 -8.96
N MET A 170 22.83 -0.16 -7.85
CA MET A 170 23.64 -0.57 -6.70
C MET A 170 24.47 -1.85 -6.95
N SER A 171 24.27 -2.57 -8.07
CA SER A 171 25.12 -3.72 -8.44
C SER A 171 26.07 -3.46 -9.62
N ASN A 172 25.85 -2.42 -10.44
CA ASN A 172 26.46 -2.36 -11.78
C ASN A 172 27.26 -1.08 -12.08
N SER A 173 27.27 -0.06 -11.22
CA SER A 173 28.02 1.20 -11.45
C SER A 173 29.54 1.01 -11.55
N VAL A 174 30.08 -0.13 -11.09
CA VAL A 174 31.49 -0.51 -11.24
C VAL A 174 31.80 -1.14 -12.61
N SER A 175 30.78 -1.57 -13.37
CA SER A 175 30.95 -2.31 -14.62
C SER A 175 30.97 -1.43 -15.86
N THR A 176 30.21 -0.33 -15.89
CA THR A 176 30.12 0.60 -17.03
C THR A 176 31.41 1.39 -17.21
N ALA A 177 31.97 1.93 -16.12
CA ALA A 177 33.26 2.62 -16.14
C ALA A 177 34.42 1.71 -16.61
N ARG A 178 34.39 0.41 -16.25
CA ARG A 178 35.41 -0.57 -16.71
C ARG A 178 35.23 -1.03 -18.15
N LEU A 179 34.01 -1.02 -18.68
CA LEU A 179 33.73 -1.41 -20.07
C LEU A 179 34.16 -0.31 -21.03
N GLU A 180 33.92 0.96 -20.70
CA GLU A 180 34.41 2.10 -21.48
C GLU A 180 35.94 2.14 -21.51
N GLU A 181 36.59 1.95 -20.36
CA GLU A 181 38.05 1.93 -20.28
C GLU A 181 38.65 0.80 -21.13
N ARG A 182 38.02 -0.38 -21.17
CA ARG A 182 38.46 -1.49 -22.03
C ARG A 182 38.20 -1.26 -23.52
N LEU A 183 37.08 -0.67 -23.89
CA LEU A 183 36.73 -0.39 -25.29
C LEU A 183 37.67 0.63 -25.92
N PHE A 184 38.04 1.69 -25.19
CA PHE A 184 38.99 2.70 -25.66
C PHE A 184 40.46 2.28 -25.51
N ALA A 185 40.78 1.39 -24.57
CA ALA A 185 42.14 0.83 -24.43
C ALA A 185 42.48 -0.18 -25.53
N GLN A 186 41.50 -0.93 -26.06
CA GLN A 186 41.73 -1.97 -27.07
C GLN A 186 41.65 -1.47 -28.52
N ASN A 187 41.15 -0.26 -28.78
CA ASN A 187 40.94 0.23 -30.14
C ASN A 187 41.59 1.61 -30.39
N PRO A 188 42.84 1.67 -30.90
CA PRO A 188 43.57 2.91 -31.10
C PRO A 188 42.91 3.87 -32.12
N TYR A 189 41.99 3.38 -32.95
CA TYR A 189 41.22 4.18 -33.91
C TYR A 189 40.09 5.01 -33.29
N LEU A 190 39.67 4.72 -32.05
CA LEU A 190 38.60 5.45 -31.35
C LEU A 190 39.12 6.61 -30.48
N LYS A 191 40.44 6.70 -30.27
CA LYS A 191 41.08 7.78 -29.51
C LYS A 191 40.74 9.22 -29.98
N PRO A 192 40.72 9.55 -31.28
CA PRO A 192 40.41 10.92 -31.73
C PRO A 192 38.92 11.29 -31.52
N TRP A 193 38.05 10.32 -31.30
CA TRP A 193 36.62 10.54 -31.02
C TRP A 193 36.32 10.78 -29.54
N ARG A 194 37.30 10.55 -28.65
CA ARG A 194 37.16 10.74 -27.19
C ARG A 194 36.80 12.18 -26.81
N SER A 195 37.24 13.15 -27.61
CA SER A 195 36.95 14.58 -27.44
C SER A 195 35.56 14.99 -27.97
N PHE A 196 34.94 14.15 -28.79
CA PHE A 196 33.60 14.38 -29.36
C PHE A 196 32.49 13.70 -28.54
N LEU A 197 32.86 12.77 -27.65
CA LEU A 197 31.99 12.27 -26.60
C LEU A 197 32.09 13.24 -25.43
N LEU A 198 31.01 13.97 -25.15
CA LEU A 198 30.93 14.95 -24.08
C LEU A 198 31.43 14.34 -22.75
N PRO A 199 32.16 15.10 -21.91
CA PRO A 199 32.44 14.67 -20.54
C PRO A 199 31.10 14.55 -19.79
N HIS A 200 30.70 13.32 -19.43
CA HIS A 200 29.50 13.06 -18.63
C HIS A 200 29.56 13.67 -17.21
N GLU A 201 30.71 14.21 -16.78
CA GLU A 201 30.89 14.72 -15.42
C GLU A 201 30.31 16.12 -15.16
N SER A 202 29.76 16.82 -16.16
CA SER A 202 29.32 18.22 -15.96
C SER A 202 27.88 18.56 -16.38
N LEU A 203 27.06 17.57 -16.74
CA LEU A 203 25.65 17.79 -17.08
C LEU A 203 24.77 16.73 -16.42
N VAL A 204 23.58 17.16 -16.01
CA VAL A 204 22.45 16.38 -15.47
C VAL A 204 22.40 16.31 -13.94
N GLN A 205 21.62 17.23 -13.37
CA GLN A 205 20.87 16.94 -12.14
C GLN A 205 20.17 15.60 -12.36
N THR A 206 20.45 14.58 -11.54
CA THR A 206 19.81 13.27 -11.68
C THR A 206 18.30 13.48 -11.72
N PRO A 207 17.62 13.10 -12.79
CA PRO A 207 16.22 13.45 -12.97
C PRO A 207 15.37 12.68 -11.97
N VAL A 208 14.55 13.42 -11.23
CA VAL A 208 13.78 12.91 -10.09
C VAL A 208 12.33 12.83 -10.52
N ASP A 209 11.76 11.63 -10.49
CA ASP A 209 10.32 11.46 -10.68
C ASP A 209 9.57 12.08 -9.51
N LEU A 210 8.34 12.56 -9.73
CA LEU A 210 7.60 13.31 -8.72
C LEU A 210 6.23 12.68 -8.42
N LEU A 211 5.88 12.68 -7.15
CA LEU A 211 4.51 12.48 -6.68
C LEU A 211 3.92 13.83 -6.32
N ILE A 212 2.81 14.19 -6.96
CA ILE A 212 2.15 15.48 -6.78
C ILE A 212 0.75 15.24 -6.19
N PRO A 213 0.53 15.64 -4.93
CA PRO A 213 -0.81 15.64 -4.34
C PRO A 213 -1.63 16.78 -4.92
N VAL A 214 -2.82 16.47 -5.41
CA VAL A 214 -3.76 17.42 -5.99
C VAL A 214 -4.84 17.70 -4.97
N MET A 215 -5.01 18.98 -4.64
CA MET A 215 -5.93 19.45 -3.62
C MET A 215 -7.14 20.18 -4.20
N GLN A 216 -8.24 20.21 -3.46
CA GLN A 216 -9.42 21.02 -3.76
C GLN A 216 -9.85 21.80 -2.52
N THR A 217 -10.50 22.96 -2.71
CA THR A 217 -11.12 23.71 -1.60
C THR A 217 -12.37 22.99 -1.12
N ARG A 218 -12.56 22.97 0.21
CA ARG A 218 -13.77 22.48 0.87
C ARG A 218 -14.30 23.52 1.87
N GLU A 219 -15.51 23.30 2.34
CA GLU A 219 -16.09 24.09 3.43
C GLU A 219 -15.59 23.60 4.80
N SER A 220 -15.45 24.54 5.74
CA SER A 220 -15.12 24.23 7.14
C SER A 220 -16.32 23.61 7.84
N SER A 221 -16.06 22.69 8.76
CA SER A 221 -17.08 22.04 9.59
C SER A 221 -16.69 22.11 11.06
N THR A 222 -17.68 22.06 11.95
CA THR A 222 -17.46 21.97 13.40
C THR A 222 -16.67 20.72 13.80
N THR A 223 -16.81 19.62 13.07
CA THR A 223 -16.11 18.34 13.30
C THR A 223 -14.71 18.28 12.69
N ILE A 224 -14.42 19.17 11.74
CA ILE A 224 -13.14 19.25 11.02
C ILE A 224 -12.85 20.75 10.76
N PRO A 225 -12.54 21.51 11.81
CA PRO A 225 -12.34 22.95 11.67
C PRO A 225 -11.04 23.22 10.91
N CYS A 226 -11.06 24.19 10.00
CA CYS A 226 -9.82 24.78 9.48
C CYS A 226 -9.87 26.31 9.59
N PRO A 227 -8.86 26.95 10.19
CA PRO A 227 -8.85 28.39 10.40
C PRO A 227 -8.54 29.20 9.12
N THR A 228 -7.91 28.60 8.11
CA THR A 228 -7.52 29.26 6.86
C THR A 228 -7.78 28.32 5.68
N GLY A 229 -8.82 28.57 4.89
CA GLY A 229 -9.15 27.87 3.63
C GLY A 229 -9.00 26.34 3.65
N CYS A 230 -10.07 25.60 3.93
CA CYS A 230 -9.98 24.14 3.99
C CYS A 230 -9.60 23.58 2.62
N LYS A 231 -8.49 22.84 2.59
CA LYS A 231 -8.10 22.04 1.43
C LYS A 231 -8.18 20.56 1.80
N GLU A 232 -8.41 19.73 0.80
CA GLU A 232 -8.27 18.27 0.90
C GLU A 232 -7.58 17.72 -0.34
N ILE A 233 -6.79 16.68 -0.16
CA ILE A 233 -6.17 15.91 -1.23
C ILE A 233 -7.24 14.99 -1.82
N VAL A 234 -7.51 15.15 -3.11
CA VAL A 234 -8.53 14.39 -3.85
C VAL A 234 -7.91 13.41 -4.85
N GLU A 235 -6.63 13.59 -5.18
CA GLU A 235 -5.95 12.80 -6.19
C GLU A 235 -4.43 12.84 -5.96
N LEU A 236 -3.75 11.74 -6.30
CA LEU A 236 -2.29 11.64 -6.32
C LEU A 236 -1.83 11.38 -7.75
N ARG A 237 -0.90 12.20 -8.26
CA ARG A 237 -0.36 12.07 -9.61
C ARG A 237 1.12 11.73 -9.61
N VAL A 238 1.52 10.76 -10.41
CA VAL A 238 2.93 10.41 -10.63
C VAL A 238 3.39 11.02 -11.94
N TYR A 239 4.47 11.79 -11.87
CA TYR A 239 5.10 12.44 -12.99
C TYR A 239 6.50 11.88 -13.19
N LYS A 240 6.76 11.33 -14.38
CA LYS A 240 8.08 10.87 -14.79
C LYS A 240 8.87 12.04 -15.36
N SER A 241 10.09 12.22 -14.86
CA SER A 241 11.06 13.16 -15.41
C SER A 241 11.50 12.74 -16.82
N VAL A 242 11.64 13.71 -17.73
CA VAL A 242 12.04 13.46 -19.11
C VAL A 242 13.38 14.13 -19.38
N GLN A 243 14.42 13.30 -19.56
CA GLN A 243 15.73 13.77 -20.01
C GLN A 243 15.66 14.12 -21.49
N THR A 244 16.06 15.34 -21.85
CA THR A 244 16.27 15.71 -23.26
C THR A 244 17.77 15.73 -23.55
N PRO A 245 18.25 15.07 -24.62
CA PRO A 245 19.69 14.94 -24.91
C PRO A 245 20.43 16.26 -25.18
N TYR A 246 19.70 17.39 -25.30
CA TYR A 246 20.22 18.72 -25.55
C TYR A 246 19.59 19.78 -24.63
N GLN A 247 19.49 19.47 -23.34
CA GLN A 247 18.95 20.39 -22.34
C GLN A 247 19.95 21.53 -22.09
N ALA A 248 19.65 22.73 -22.57
CA ALA A 248 20.47 23.90 -22.29
C ALA A 248 20.40 24.22 -20.78
N VAL A 249 21.52 24.66 -20.20
CA VAL A 249 21.59 25.08 -18.80
C VAL A 249 20.56 26.19 -18.55
N GLY A 250 19.64 25.98 -17.60
CA GLY A 250 18.54 26.91 -17.29
C GLY A 250 17.20 26.61 -17.98
N THR A 251 17.10 25.55 -18.79
CA THR A 251 15.80 25.06 -19.27
C THR A 251 15.03 24.35 -18.15
N PRO A 252 13.71 24.56 -18.02
CA PRO A 252 12.92 23.93 -16.97
C PRO A 252 12.87 22.41 -17.18
N GLU A 253 12.92 21.66 -16.09
CA GLU A 253 12.71 20.21 -16.13
C GLU A 253 11.30 19.90 -16.64
N LEU A 254 11.23 18.93 -17.55
CA LEU A 254 9.99 18.52 -18.18
C LEU A 254 9.55 17.18 -17.60
N TYR A 255 8.25 17.07 -17.37
CA TYR A 255 7.64 15.90 -16.78
C TYR A 255 6.50 15.38 -17.64
N ARG A 256 6.27 14.07 -17.57
CA ARG A 256 5.10 13.40 -18.15
C ARG A 256 4.28 12.75 -17.07
N LEU A 257 2.96 12.94 -17.12
CA LEU A 257 2.03 12.23 -16.25
C LEU A 257 1.98 10.74 -16.63
N VAL A 258 2.35 9.86 -15.70
CA VAL A 258 2.38 8.41 -15.93
C VAL A 258 1.34 7.64 -15.12
N TYR A 259 0.82 8.22 -14.04
CA TYR A 259 -0.22 7.58 -13.23
C TYR A 259 -1.04 8.59 -12.43
N GLU A 260 -2.33 8.28 -12.25
CA GLU A 260 -3.26 9.05 -11.42
C GLU A 260 -4.01 8.10 -10.48
N LEU A 261 -4.10 8.45 -9.21
CA LEU A 261 -4.87 7.73 -8.20
C LEU A 261 -5.87 8.70 -7.56
N PRO A 262 -7.18 8.62 -7.88
CA PRO A 262 -8.19 9.34 -7.11
C PRO A 262 -8.21 8.78 -5.68
N VAL A 263 -8.28 9.67 -4.70
CA VAL A 263 -8.29 9.31 -3.28
C VAL A 263 -9.48 9.97 -2.58
N ASN A 264 -10.17 9.18 -1.76
CA ASN A 264 -11.19 9.64 -0.83
C ASN A 264 -10.80 9.09 0.53
N GLY A 265 -11.01 9.85 1.60
CA GLY A 265 -10.71 9.31 2.93
C GLY A 265 -11.75 8.31 3.43
N PRO A 266 -11.42 7.61 4.53
CA PRO A 266 -12.28 6.59 5.10
C PRO A 266 -13.64 7.16 5.51
N ALA A 267 -14.64 6.28 5.56
CA ALA A 267 -15.97 6.66 6.05
C ALA A 267 -15.90 7.17 7.49
N GLU A 268 -16.70 8.18 7.81
CA GLU A 268 -16.85 8.70 9.17
C GLU A 268 -17.23 7.62 10.18
N SER A 269 -18.15 6.73 9.81
CA SER A 269 -18.54 5.55 10.60
C SER A 269 -17.34 4.65 10.93
N PHE A 270 -16.43 4.46 9.97
CA PHE A 270 -15.20 3.70 10.19
C PHE A 270 -14.33 4.37 11.25
N VAL A 271 -14.10 5.68 11.18
CA VAL A 271 -13.25 6.40 12.16
C VAL A 271 -13.89 6.44 13.55
N LEU A 272 -15.19 6.70 13.65
CA LEU A 272 -15.88 6.72 14.95
C LEU A 272 -15.97 5.35 15.62
N ALA A 273 -15.93 4.26 14.84
CA ALA A 273 -15.97 2.91 15.40
C ALA A 273 -14.81 2.60 16.36
N SER A 274 -13.67 3.31 16.26
CA SER A 274 -12.55 3.12 17.21
C SER A 274 -12.80 3.73 18.58
N LEU A 275 -13.86 4.53 18.75
CA LEU A 275 -14.21 5.17 20.02
C LEU A 275 -15.38 4.48 20.74
N ILE A 276 -15.94 3.41 20.15
CA ILE A 276 -17.06 2.65 20.72
C ILE A 276 -16.58 1.98 22.01
N GLY A 277 -17.04 2.51 23.14
CA GLY A 277 -16.56 2.22 24.49
C GLY A 277 -16.47 3.48 25.35
N THR A 278 -16.26 4.64 24.72
CA THR A 278 -16.55 5.95 25.32
C THR A 278 -18.06 6.20 25.24
N ARG A 279 -18.66 6.85 26.23
CA ARG A 279 -20.11 7.18 26.29
C ARG A 279 -20.63 8.02 25.10
N ALA A 280 -19.80 8.33 24.12
CA ALA A 280 -20.15 9.00 22.88
C ALA A 280 -20.79 7.99 21.90
N ASN A 281 -22.09 7.72 22.08
CA ASN A 281 -22.95 7.12 21.06
C ASN A 281 -23.12 8.08 19.87
N GLN A 282 -22.03 8.41 19.17
CA GLN A 282 -22.11 9.16 17.92
C GLN A 282 -22.16 8.17 16.75
N GLN A 283 -23.35 8.02 16.16
CA GLN A 283 -23.52 7.27 14.92
C GLN A 283 -22.90 8.07 13.78
N GLY A 284 -21.77 7.60 13.25
CA GLY A 284 -21.15 8.18 12.07
C GLY A 284 -21.89 7.84 10.78
N GLY A 285 -21.90 8.75 9.82
CA GLY A 285 -22.41 8.48 8.48
C GLY A 285 -21.39 7.73 7.61
N ASN A 286 -21.81 7.36 6.39
CA ASN A 286 -20.90 6.87 5.34
C ASN A 286 -20.22 8.00 4.56
N ARG A 287 -20.19 9.22 5.11
CA ARG A 287 -19.53 10.36 4.48
C ARG A 287 -18.02 10.14 4.52
N PRO A 288 -17.30 10.23 3.38
CA PRO A 288 -15.84 10.15 3.39
C PRO A 288 -15.27 11.35 4.15
N LEU A 289 -14.26 11.09 4.96
CA LEU A 289 -13.54 12.14 5.65
C LEU A 289 -12.42 12.71 4.75
N PRO A 290 -12.13 14.00 4.84
CA PRO A 290 -11.11 14.65 4.03
C PRO A 290 -9.71 14.15 4.41
N LEU A 291 -8.85 13.95 3.43
CA LEU A 291 -7.42 13.71 3.61
C LEU A 291 -6.70 15.04 3.38
N THR A 292 -5.84 15.45 4.30
CA THR A 292 -5.23 16.80 4.26
C THR A 292 -3.73 16.77 4.04
N ASP A 293 -3.08 15.70 4.48
CA ASP A 293 -1.63 15.62 4.55
C ASP A 293 -1.14 14.29 3.99
N ILE A 294 0.07 14.30 3.43
CA ILE A 294 0.76 13.10 2.98
C ILE A 294 2.22 13.16 3.45
N THR A 295 2.70 12.06 4.00
CA THR A 295 4.09 11.93 4.43
C THR A 295 4.71 10.66 3.89
N THR A 296 5.97 10.73 3.48
CA THR A 296 6.75 9.54 3.09
C THR A 296 7.26 8.84 4.34
N PHE A 297 7.06 7.53 4.44
CA PHE A 297 7.69 6.74 5.50
C PHE A 297 9.20 6.70 5.29
N LYS A 298 9.94 6.93 6.37
CA LYS A 298 11.41 6.90 6.39
C LYS A 298 11.86 5.90 7.43
N ASN A 299 12.99 5.23 7.17
CA ASN A 299 13.61 4.23 8.04
C ASN A 299 12.75 2.96 8.24
N ARG A 300 13.40 1.80 8.39
CA ARG A 300 12.74 0.49 8.67
C ARG A 300 11.50 0.21 7.81
N VAL A 301 11.47 0.65 6.54
CA VAL A 301 10.39 0.36 5.59
C VAL A 301 10.76 -0.84 4.71
N PRO A 302 9.79 -1.58 4.17
CA PRO A 302 10.05 -2.60 3.16
C PRO A 302 10.71 -2.00 1.93
N GLU A 303 11.77 -2.63 1.43
CA GLU A 303 12.58 -2.15 0.29
C GLU A 303 11.83 -2.16 -1.05
N SER A 304 10.70 -2.87 -1.13
CA SER A 304 9.93 -3.07 -2.35
C SER A 304 9.11 -1.83 -2.73
N GLY A 305 9.75 -0.69 -3.01
CA GLY A 305 9.10 0.55 -3.47
C GLY A 305 9.07 1.64 -2.40
N VAL A 306 8.16 2.61 -2.55
CA VAL A 306 8.02 3.74 -1.62
C VAL A 306 6.67 3.70 -0.95
N TRP A 307 6.63 4.01 0.35
CA TRP A 307 5.44 3.98 1.17
C TRP A 307 5.10 5.37 1.67
N PHE A 308 3.82 5.72 1.62
CA PHE A 308 3.31 6.99 2.11
C PHE A 308 2.16 6.78 3.08
N ASN A 309 2.04 7.70 4.03
CA ASN A 309 0.87 7.87 4.87
C ASN A 309 0.08 9.07 4.36
N LEU A 310 -1.11 8.83 3.80
CA LEU A 310 -2.04 9.87 3.39
C LEU A 310 -3.14 9.96 4.45
N TYR A 311 -3.28 11.09 5.14
CA TYR A 311 -4.07 11.15 6.36
C TYR A 311 -4.80 12.47 6.59
N GLY A 312 -5.74 12.42 7.52
CA GLY A 312 -6.41 13.56 8.11
C GLY A 312 -6.60 13.34 9.61
N THR A 313 -7.21 14.31 10.29
CA THR A 313 -7.52 14.20 11.72
C THR A 313 -8.94 14.66 11.99
N ARG A 314 -9.66 13.90 12.81
CA ARG A 314 -11.01 14.22 13.25
C ARG A 314 -10.99 14.57 14.73
N LEU A 315 -11.71 15.63 15.11
CA LEU A 315 -11.94 15.96 16.52
C LEU A 315 -13.25 15.31 16.99
N VAL A 316 -13.18 14.55 18.09
CA VAL A 316 -14.34 13.94 18.75
C VAL A 316 -14.28 14.27 20.24
N GLY A 317 -15.13 15.19 20.70
CA GLY A 317 -14.94 15.82 22.01
C GLY A 317 -13.59 16.53 22.05
N ASP A 318 -12.75 16.18 23.01
CA ASP A 318 -11.36 16.67 23.12
C ASP A 318 -10.33 15.75 22.46
N THR A 319 -10.76 14.60 21.93
CA THR A 319 -9.86 13.59 21.36
C THR A 319 -9.62 13.85 19.87
N ARG A 320 -8.35 13.92 19.48
CA ARG A 320 -7.93 13.93 18.07
C ARG A 320 -7.70 12.50 17.59
N VAL A 321 -8.50 12.07 16.63
CA VAL A 321 -8.41 10.74 16.03
C VAL A 321 -7.84 10.88 14.61
N PRO A 322 -6.55 10.56 14.41
CA PRO A 322 -5.99 10.50 13.07
C PRO A 322 -6.49 9.26 12.33
N TYR A 323 -6.64 9.41 11.02
CA TYR A 323 -7.12 8.37 10.11
C TYR A 323 -6.50 8.57 8.73
N GLY A 324 -6.49 7.54 7.89
CA GLY A 324 -5.95 7.69 6.55
C GLY A 324 -5.83 6.40 5.76
N HIS A 325 -4.99 6.48 4.74
CA HIS A 325 -4.61 5.40 3.85
C HIS A 325 -3.10 5.21 3.87
N ILE A 326 -2.67 3.96 3.81
CA ILE A 326 -1.30 3.61 3.44
C ILE A 326 -1.25 3.49 1.93
N ILE A 327 -0.40 4.29 1.29
CA ILE A 327 -0.20 4.27 -0.16
C ILE A 327 1.15 3.63 -0.45
N HIS A 328 1.18 2.78 -1.47
CA HIS A 328 2.40 2.17 -1.97
C HIS A 328 2.66 2.57 -3.41
N TYR A 329 3.90 2.93 -3.70
CA TYR A 329 4.41 3.24 -5.04
C TYR A 329 5.37 2.15 -5.50
N ASN A 330 5.05 1.53 -6.64
CA ASN A 330 5.94 0.61 -7.31
C ASN A 330 6.72 1.33 -8.44
N PRO A 331 8.02 1.64 -8.24
CA PRO A 331 8.83 2.36 -9.23
C PRO A 331 9.05 1.58 -10.53
N LYS A 332 8.91 0.24 -10.52
CA LYS A 332 9.07 -0.56 -11.75
C LYS A 332 7.94 -0.36 -12.76
N HIS A 333 6.76 0.00 -12.27
CA HIS A 333 5.53 0.12 -13.06
C HIS A 333 4.89 1.51 -12.97
N TYR A 334 5.53 2.47 -12.31
CA TYR A 334 4.99 3.80 -12.03
C TYR A 334 3.59 3.76 -11.37
N HIS A 335 3.31 2.72 -10.58
CA HIS A 335 1.95 2.43 -10.13
C HIS A 335 1.76 2.78 -8.66
N LEU A 336 0.71 3.54 -8.35
CA LEU A 336 0.25 3.77 -6.97
C LEU A 336 -0.90 2.84 -6.61
N SER A 337 -0.89 2.34 -5.38
CA SER A 337 -2.00 1.57 -4.82
C SER A 337 -2.35 2.05 -3.41
N SER A 338 -3.65 2.14 -3.11
CA SER A 338 -4.15 2.23 -1.74
C SER A 338 -4.13 0.85 -1.10
N MET A 339 -3.30 0.69 -0.06
CA MET A 339 -2.98 -0.61 0.53
C MET A 339 -3.84 -0.94 1.74
N LEU A 340 -4.12 0.06 2.57
CA LEU A 340 -4.82 -0.13 3.84
C LEU A 340 -5.50 1.17 4.27
N GLU A 341 -6.75 1.10 4.67
CA GLU A 341 -7.43 2.12 5.47
C GLU A 341 -7.10 1.93 6.96
N TRP A 342 -6.77 3.01 7.66
CA TRP A 342 -6.39 2.95 9.06
C TRP A 342 -6.98 4.09 9.88
N LYS A 343 -7.05 3.88 11.20
CA LYS A 343 -7.45 4.84 12.23
C LYS A 343 -6.73 4.54 13.53
N SER A 344 -6.52 5.54 14.37
CA SER A 344 -5.90 5.36 15.68
C SER A 344 -6.67 6.10 16.77
N ALA A 345 -7.25 5.35 17.71
CA ALA A 345 -7.81 5.93 18.93
C ALA A 345 -6.73 6.45 19.89
N ALA A 346 -5.49 5.95 19.76
CA ALA A 346 -4.33 6.39 20.55
C ALA A 346 -3.78 7.77 20.10
N GLY A 347 -4.28 8.32 18.99
CA GLY A 347 -3.79 9.59 18.45
C GLY A 347 -2.48 9.49 17.67
N GLN A 348 -2.00 8.27 17.39
CA GLN A 348 -0.72 8.03 16.74
C GLN A 348 -0.88 7.70 15.25
N HIS A 349 0.12 8.06 14.45
CA HIS A 349 0.20 7.60 13.07
C HIS A 349 0.76 6.17 13.00
N PRO A 350 0.45 5.40 11.95
CA PRO A 350 1.08 4.10 11.72
C PRO A 350 2.59 4.24 11.63
N ILE A 351 3.32 3.22 12.05
CA ILE A 351 4.78 3.17 11.94
C ILE A 351 5.22 1.83 11.35
N TRP A 352 6.38 1.82 10.72
CA TRP A 352 7.04 0.58 10.31
C TRP A 352 8.06 0.16 11.35
N GLU A 353 7.91 -1.05 11.88
CA GLU A 353 8.79 -1.59 12.90
C GLU A 353 8.90 -3.11 12.80
N ASN A 354 10.02 -3.67 13.25
CA ASN A 354 10.17 -5.12 13.37
C ASN A 354 9.61 -5.56 14.72
N VAL A 355 8.30 -5.80 14.75
CA VAL A 355 7.57 -6.15 15.98
C VAL A 355 7.61 -7.65 16.21
N THR A 356 7.63 -8.44 15.13
CA THR A 356 7.58 -9.90 15.22
C THR A 356 8.97 -10.55 15.30
N GLY A 357 10.05 -9.77 15.19
CA GLY A 357 11.42 -10.28 15.15
C GLY A 357 11.78 -10.94 13.81
N GLY A 358 10.93 -10.81 12.79
CA GLY A 358 11.18 -11.29 11.44
C GLY A 358 12.25 -10.46 10.70
N PRO A 359 12.68 -10.89 9.50
CA PRO A 359 13.64 -10.13 8.70
C PRO A 359 13.03 -8.90 8.02
N TYR A 360 11.70 -8.79 7.98
CA TYR A 360 10.99 -7.71 7.32
C TYR A 360 10.21 -6.89 8.34
N PRO A 361 10.22 -5.55 8.25
CA PRO A 361 9.41 -4.70 9.12
C PRO A 361 7.92 -4.88 8.82
N GLU A 362 7.11 -4.79 9.87
CA GLU A 362 5.66 -4.75 9.82
C GLU A 362 5.12 -3.33 9.97
N LEU A 363 3.94 -3.10 9.42
CA LEU A 363 3.20 -1.86 9.68
C LEU A 363 2.39 -2.05 10.96
N LEU A 364 2.67 -1.22 11.95
CA LEU A 364 1.98 -1.17 13.23
C LEU A 364 1.00 0.01 13.27
N VAL A 365 -0.25 -0.27 13.63
CA VAL A 365 -1.27 0.75 13.92
C VAL A 365 -1.68 0.60 15.38
N GLU A 366 -1.28 1.57 16.21
CA GLU A 366 -1.67 1.62 17.62
C GLU A 366 -3.09 2.18 17.77
N GLN A 367 -3.91 1.49 18.56
CA GLN A 367 -5.30 1.85 18.87
C GLN A 367 -5.58 1.74 20.38
N THR A 368 -4.53 1.62 21.20
CA THR A 368 -4.60 1.51 22.66
C THR A 368 -5.43 2.63 23.27
N MET A 369 -6.32 2.26 24.21
CA MET A 369 -7.11 3.21 24.99
C MET A 369 -7.00 2.86 26.47
N GLY A 370 -6.39 3.75 27.25
CA GLY A 370 -6.12 3.49 28.67
C GLY A 370 -5.14 2.33 28.84
N LEU A 371 -5.48 1.35 29.68
CA LEU A 371 -4.65 0.17 29.91
C LEU A 371 -4.91 -0.98 28.94
N GLU A 372 -5.91 -0.89 28.06
CA GLU A 372 -6.23 -1.98 27.12
C GLU A 372 -5.34 -1.86 25.86
N PRO A 373 -4.32 -2.72 25.69
CA PRO A 373 -3.44 -2.64 24.52
C PRO A 373 -4.17 -3.13 23.28
N GLN A 374 -4.22 -2.28 22.26
CA GLN A 374 -4.83 -2.63 20.98
C GLN A 374 -3.89 -2.21 19.85
N PHE A 375 -3.36 -3.21 19.14
CA PHE A 375 -2.42 -3.02 18.05
C PHE A 375 -2.89 -3.85 16.86
N SER A 376 -2.87 -3.24 15.68
CA SER A 376 -3.07 -3.95 14.42
C SER A 376 -1.73 -4.05 13.71
N ILE A 377 -1.26 -5.28 13.49
CA ILE A 377 0.03 -5.56 12.85
C ILE A 377 -0.22 -6.13 11.45
N TYR A 378 0.37 -5.50 10.45
CA TYR A 378 0.23 -5.88 9.04
C TYR A 378 1.58 -6.28 8.45
N GLN A 379 1.59 -7.45 7.80
CA GLN A 379 2.76 -7.97 7.09
C GLN A 379 2.63 -7.70 5.60
N VAL A 380 3.76 -7.40 4.95
CA VAL A 380 3.83 -7.37 3.48
C VAL A 380 3.83 -8.80 2.96
N ARG A 381 2.85 -9.14 2.11
CA ARG A 381 2.77 -10.44 1.46
C ARG A 381 2.70 -10.30 -0.05
N PRO A 382 3.25 -11.28 -0.80
CA PRO A 382 3.15 -11.26 -2.26
C PRO A 382 1.72 -11.56 -2.71
N ARG A 383 1.27 -10.86 -3.76
CA ARG A 383 -0.01 -11.13 -4.45
C ARG A 383 0.17 -11.21 -5.96
N ARG A 384 -0.78 -11.85 -6.64
CA ARG A 384 -0.80 -11.96 -8.10
C ARG A 384 -1.40 -10.71 -8.74
N PHE A 385 -0.66 -9.60 -8.70
CA PHE A 385 -1.05 -8.36 -9.36
C PHE A 385 0.22 -7.64 -9.84
N VAL A 386 0.50 -7.67 -11.15
CA VAL A 386 1.79 -7.19 -11.69
C VAL A 386 2.07 -5.71 -11.35
N PRO A 387 1.13 -4.76 -11.51
CA PRO A 387 1.40 -3.36 -11.21
C PRO A 387 1.80 -3.12 -9.75
N ASN A 388 1.28 -3.93 -8.83
CA ASN A 388 1.69 -3.95 -7.43
C ASN A 388 1.65 -5.38 -6.85
N PRO A 389 2.78 -6.12 -6.88
CA PRO A 389 2.80 -7.54 -6.55
C PRO A 389 2.82 -7.81 -5.04
N ILE A 390 2.42 -6.84 -4.22
CA ILE A 390 2.37 -6.97 -2.77
C ILE A 390 1.03 -6.47 -2.19
N GLU A 391 0.72 -6.91 -0.98
CA GLU A 391 -0.41 -6.46 -0.16
C GLU A 391 -0.03 -6.39 1.31
N LEU A 392 -0.78 -5.58 2.07
CA LEU A 392 -0.73 -5.58 3.52
C LEU A 392 -1.79 -6.54 4.05
N VAL A 393 -1.37 -7.53 4.82
CA VAL A 393 -2.25 -8.54 5.41
C VAL A 393 -2.13 -8.48 6.93
N SER A 394 -3.24 -8.30 7.63
CA SER A 394 -3.28 -8.35 9.08
C SER A 394 -2.95 -9.76 9.58
N ILE A 395 -2.19 -9.88 10.66
CA ILE A 395 -2.02 -11.15 11.35
C ILE A 395 -3.34 -11.52 12.02
N SER A 396 -4.09 -12.44 11.42
CA SER A 396 -5.40 -12.86 11.92
C SER A 396 -5.29 -14.03 12.90
N LEU A 397 -6.04 -13.96 13.99
CA LEU A 397 -6.27 -15.06 14.93
C LEU A 397 -7.50 -15.91 14.56
N ASP A 398 -8.25 -15.57 13.51
CA ASP A 398 -9.47 -16.30 13.16
C ASP A 398 -9.20 -17.58 12.38
N GLN A 399 -8.01 -17.69 11.78
CA GLN A 399 -7.60 -18.87 11.02
C GLN A 399 -6.80 -19.83 11.89
N GLU A 400 -7.31 -21.06 12.02
CA GLU A 400 -6.60 -22.16 12.67
C GLU A 400 -5.74 -22.91 11.63
N VAL A 401 -4.42 -22.99 11.87
CA VAL A 401 -3.48 -23.68 10.94
C VAL A 401 -2.75 -24.87 11.55
N VAL A 402 -2.90 -25.07 12.86
CA VAL A 402 -2.34 -26.23 13.57
C VAL A 402 -3.50 -27.00 14.20
N ASP A 403 -3.65 -28.26 13.81
CA ASP A 403 -4.65 -29.15 14.41
C ASP A 403 -4.14 -29.70 15.75
N HIS A 404 -4.18 -28.86 16.79
CA HIS A 404 -3.80 -29.21 18.15
C HIS A 404 -4.73 -28.53 19.16
N TYR A 405 -5.18 -29.27 20.18
CA TYR A 405 -6.11 -28.73 21.18
C TYR A 405 -5.55 -27.48 21.87
N ALA A 406 -4.31 -27.54 22.36
CA ALA A 406 -3.67 -26.40 23.02
C ALA A 406 -3.50 -25.18 22.09
N TYR A 407 -3.32 -25.40 20.78
CA TYR A 407 -3.24 -24.29 19.81
C TYR A 407 -4.60 -23.61 19.65
N ARG A 408 -5.68 -24.38 19.44
CA ARG A 408 -7.04 -23.82 19.37
C ARG A 408 -7.43 -23.08 20.65
N ARG A 409 -7.03 -23.62 21.81
CA ARG A 409 -7.21 -22.98 23.12
C ARG A 409 -6.43 -21.66 23.22
N ALA A 410 -5.16 -21.65 22.84
CA ALA A 410 -4.35 -20.43 22.83
C ALA A 410 -4.97 -19.35 21.95
N ILE A 411 -5.43 -19.71 20.75
CA ILE A 411 -6.12 -18.80 19.83
C ILE A 411 -7.41 -18.25 20.45
N ARG A 412 -8.25 -19.08 21.09
CA ARG A 412 -9.46 -18.61 21.77
C ARG A 412 -9.16 -17.61 22.90
N LEU A 413 -8.16 -17.91 23.74
CA LEU A 413 -7.71 -17.01 24.80
C LEU A 413 -7.18 -15.69 24.22
N ALA A 414 -6.31 -15.75 23.21
CA ALA A 414 -5.77 -14.57 22.55
C ALA A 414 -6.86 -13.69 21.90
N ARG A 415 -7.89 -14.28 21.29
CA ARG A 415 -9.03 -13.54 20.72
C ARG A 415 -9.88 -12.82 21.78
N SER A 416 -9.88 -13.32 23.01
CA SER A 416 -10.47 -12.61 24.16
C SER A 416 -9.53 -11.55 24.77
N GLY A 417 -8.29 -11.47 24.27
CA GLY A 417 -7.25 -10.57 24.75
C GLY A 417 -6.38 -11.14 25.88
N LEU A 418 -6.57 -12.41 26.27
CA LEU A 418 -5.76 -13.08 27.30
C LEU A 418 -4.42 -13.54 26.72
N TRP A 419 -3.54 -12.58 26.51
CA TRP A 419 -2.28 -12.76 25.77
C TRP A 419 -1.27 -13.64 26.50
N SER A 420 -0.96 -13.36 27.77
CA SER A 420 0.01 -14.14 28.55
C SER A 420 -0.44 -15.60 28.77
N PRO A 421 -1.72 -15.89 29.12
CA PRO A 421 -2.24 -17.25 29.15
C PRO A 421 -2.22 -17.95 27.78
N ALA A 422 -2.46 -17.23 26.68
CA ALA A 422 -2.35 -17.79 25.34
C ALA A 422 -0.89 -18.14 24.99
N LEU A 423 0.06 -17.27 25.35
CA LEU A 423 1.49 -17.47 25.10
C LEU A 423 1.99 -18.73 25.79
N SER A 424 1.62 -18.95 27.06
CA SER A 424 2.04 -20.13 27.83
C SER A 424 1.59 -21.46 27.23
N LEU A 425 0.49 -21.46 26.47
CA LEU A 425 0.00 -22.62 25.75
C LEU A 425 0.64 -22.80 24.37
N MET A 426 0.96 -21.70 23.68
CA MET A 426 1.48 -21.75 22.31
C MET A 426 2.99 -22.01 22.25
N GLN A 427 3.75 -21.49 23.21
CA GLN A 427 5.21 -21.59 23.23
C GLN A 427 5.74 -23.04 23.33
N PRO A 428 5.18 -23.93 24.17
CA PRO A 428 5.58 -25.34 24.19
C PRO A 428 5.31 -26.06 22.86
N LEU A 429 4.25 -25.70 22.14
CA LEU A 429 3.92 -26.30 20.85
C LEU A 429 4.96 -25.96 19.77
N LYS A 430 5.46 -24.73 19.79
CA LYS A 430 6.54 -24.29 18.92
C LYS A 430 7.84 -25.02 19.28
N ASN A 431 8.20 -25.05 20.56
CA ASN A 431 9.46 -25.62 21.03
C ASN A 431 9.56 -27.13 20.77
N ASN A 432 8.45 -27.85 20.85
CA ASN A 432 8.37 -29.30 20.61
C ASN A 432 7.95 -29.64 19.16
N SER A 433 7.92 -28.65 18.25
CA SER A 433 7.58 -28.93 16.86
C SER A 433 8.65 -29.82 16.22
N GLY A 434 8.22 -30.91 15.58
CA GLY A 434 9.12 -31.86 14.92
C GLY A 434 9.73 -32.94 15.84
N THR A 435 9.40 -32.97 17.14
CA THR A 435 9.94 -33.98 18.08
C THR A 435 9.16 -35.30 18.11
N GLY A 436 8.06 -35.43 17.34
CA GLY A 436 7.16 -36.59 17.40
C GLY A 436 6.09 -36.48 18.50
N GLY A 437 5.17 -37.45 18.54
CA GLY A 437 3.99 -37.44 19.44
C GLY A 437 2.83 -36.60 18.90
N ASP A 438 2.05 -36.00 19.80
CA ASP A 438 0.89 -35.16 19.46
C ASP A 438 1.28 -33.78 18.91
N TYR A 439 2.57 -33.41 18.91
CA TYR A 439 3.05 -32.10 18.49
C TYR A 439 3.06 -31.92 16.96
N PRO A 440 2.93 -30.67 16.45
CA PRO A 440 2.98 -30.40 15.03
C PRO A 440 4.35 -30.75 14.43
N GLN A 441 4.35 -31.58 13.38
CA GLN A 441 5.57 -31.99 12.67
C GLN A 441 6.27 -30.83 11.97
N LYS A 442 5.50 -29.84 11.51
CA LYS A 442 6.00 -28.61 10.91
C LYS A 442 5.26 -27.44 11.53
N TRP A 443 5.98 -26.36 11.79
CA TRP A 443 5.40 -25.12 12.28
C TRP A 443 5.06 -24.18 11.11
N PRO A 444 3.77 -23.94 10.80
CA PRO A 444 3.38 -23.09 9.67
C PRO A 444 3.77 -21.62 9.88
N ALA A 445 4.06 -20.90 8.79
CA ALA A 445 4.40 -19.47 8.85
C ALA A 445 3.29 -18.60 9.47
N LEU A 446 2.01 -18.96 9.27
CA LEU A 446 0.91 -18.24 9.93
C LEU A 446 0.88 -18.51 11.45
N ALA A 447 1.19 -19.73 11.89
CA ALA A 447 1.29 -20.05 13.32
C ALA A 447 2.44 -19.28 13.98
N GLU A 448 3.56 -19.09 13.27
CA GLU A 448 4.67 -18.23 13.72
C GLU A 448 4.20 -16.78 13.88
N ALA A 449 3.55 -16.21 12.87
CA ALA A 449 3.04 -14.84 12.93
C ALA A 449 2.04 -14.65 14.09
N GLN A 450 1.17 -15.63 14.33
CA GLN A 450 0.22 -15.59 15.45
C GLN A 450 0.92 -15.70 16.81
N LEU A 451 1.92 -16.58 16.95
CA LEU A 451 2.73 -16.68 18.16
C LEU A 451 3.44 -15.36 18.45
N GLN A 452 4.03 -14.73 17.44
CA GLN A 452 4.73 -13.45 17.57
C GLN A 452 3.77 -12.31 17.94
N LEU A 453 2.57 -12.27 17.34
CA LEU A 453 1.51 -11.33 17.73
C LEU A 453 1.14 -11.52 19.21
N ILE A 454 0.90 -12.77 19.62
CA ILE A 454 0.56 -13.10 21.02
C ILE A 454 1.70 -12.69 21.96
N GLN A 455 2.95 -12.97 21.59
CA GLN A 455 4.12 -12.62 22.38
C GLN A 455 4.29 -11.11 22.54
N PHE A 456 4.10 -10.34 21.45
CA PHE A 456 4.14 -8.88 21.50
C PHE A 456 3.12 -8.32 22.48
N HIS A 457 1.85 -8.72 22.34
CA HIS A 457 0.81 -8.26 23.26
C HIS A 457 1.05 -8.74 24.71
N ALA A 458 1.47 -9.99 24.90
CA ALA A 458 1.77 -10.54 26.22
C ALA A 458 2.88 -9.75 26.92
N SER A 459 3.93 -9.34 26.20
CA SER A 459 5.00 -8.51 26.77
C SER A 459 4.50 -7.16 27.30
N ILE A 460 3.51 -6.56 26.62
CA ILE A 460 2.91 -5.29 27.02
C ILE A 460 2.03 -5.50 28.25
N THR A 461 1.14 -6.50 28.23
CA THR A 461 0.24 -6.76 29.37
C THR A 461 0.99 -7.24 30.60
N ASP A 462 2.06 -8.03 30.43
CA ASP A 462 2.94 -8.46 31.51
C ASP A 462 3.66 -7.26 32.16
N ALA A 463 4.22 -6.37 31.34
CA ALA A 463 4.85 -5.14 31.83
C ALA A 463 3.84 -4.23 32.57
N GLN A 464 2.63 -4.09 32.03
CA GLN A 464 1.55 -3.36 32.70
C GLN A 464 1.17 -4.01 34.04
N ALA A 465 1.01 -5.34 34.07
CA ALA A 465 0.61 -6.06 35.27
C ALA A 465 1.68 -6.05 36.35
N THR A 466 2.97 -6.03 35.98
CA THR A 466 4.10 -6.00 36.93
C THR A 466 4.46 -4.58 37.38
N ALA A 467 4.03 -3.55 36.66
CA ALA A 467 4.30 -2.15 37.01
C ALA A 467 3.84 -1.76 38.44
N ALA A 468 4.55 -0.78 38.99
CA ALA A 468 4.21 -0.12 40.25
C ALA A 468 3.13 0.94 40.00
N TRP A 469 1.86 0.55 40.12
CA TRP A 469 0.74 1.46 39.94
C TRP A 469 0.51 2.32 41.18
N ALA A 470 0.14 3.59 40.96
CA ALA A 470 -0.22 4.51 42.03
C ALA A 470 -1.60 4.20 42.65
N SER A 471 -2.48 3.53 41.91
CA SER A 471 -3.83 3.14 42.35
C SER A 471 -3.98 1.61 42.41
N PRO A 472 -4.50 1.05 43.51
CA PRO A 472 -4.85 -0.38 43.60
C PRO A 472 -5.83 -0.81 42.49
N THR A 473 -6.77 0.05 42.12
CA THR A 473 -7.75 -0.18 41.04
C THR A 473 -7.06 -0.37 39.69
N GLN A 474 -6.02 0.42 39.39
CA GLN A 474 -5.21 0.24 38.18
C GLN A 474 -4.40 -1.06 38.22
N LYS A 475 -3.84 -1.42 39.38
CA LYS A 475 -3.13 -2.70 39.56
C LYS A 475 -4.06 -3.89 39.31
N VAL A 476 -5.27 -3.85 39.85
CA VAL A 476 -6.30 -4.87 39.60
C VAL A 476 -6.64 -4.95 38.11
N LEU A 477 -6.92 -3.81 37.46
CA LEU A 477 -7.25 -3.79 36.03
C LEU A 477 -6.11 -4.38 35.17
N ALA A 478 -4.86 -3.98 35.42
CA ALA A 478 -3.71 -4.50 34.70
C ALA A 478 -3.56 -6.03 34.89
N GLY A 479 -3.77 -6.54 36.11
CA GLY A 479 -3.76 -7.98 36.39
C GLY A 479 -4.90 -8.73 35.67
N LEU A 480 -6.11 -8.16 35.60
CA LEU A 480 -7.23 -8.74 34.86
C LEU A 480 -7.01 -8.74 33.33
N ILE A 481 -6.37 -7.71 32.80
CA ILE A 481 -6.02 -7.62 31.37
C ILE A 481 -4.97 -8.67 31.02
N ASP A 482 -3.98 -8.90 31.88
CA ASP A 482 -2.93 -9.91 31.67
C ASP A 482 -3.40 -11.35 31.97
N GLY A 483 -4.48 -11.53 32.74
CA GLY A 483 -4.99 -12.85 33.14
C GLY A 483 -4.37 -13.39 34.44
N ARG A 484 -3.83 -12.52 35.29
CA ARG A 484 -3.26 -12.83 36.61
C ARG A 484 -4.35 -12.79 37.69
N TRP A 485 -5.28 -13.73 37.62
CA TRP A 485 -6.50 -13.76 38.44
C TRP A 485 -6.22 -13.70 39.95
N SER A 486 -5.32 -14.56 40.43
CA SER A 486 -4.95 -14.65 41.84
C SER A 486 -4.25 -13.38 42.35
N GLU A 487 -3.32 -12.83 41.57
CA GLU A 487 -2.60 -11.61 41.95
C GLU A 487 -3.55 -10.42 42.04
N ALA A 488 -4.44 -10.25 41.06
CA ALA A 488 -5.46 -9.21 41.08
C ALA A 488 -6.39 -9.36 42.28
N LEU A 489 -6.81 -10.59 42.60
CA LEU A 489 -7.70 -10.87 43.72
C LEU A 489 -7.02 -10.57 45.07
N ASN A 490 -5.74 -10.90 45.20
CA ASN A 490 -4.94 -10.59 46.38
C ASN A 490 -4.85 -9.06 46.61
N VAL A 491 -4.75 -8.26 45.54
CA VAL A 491 -4.77 -6.79 45.67
C VAL A 491 -6.12 -6.30 46.20
N VAL A 492 -7.24 -6.86 45.73
CA VAL A 492 -8.58 -6.53 46.25
C VAL A 492 -8.66 -6.82 47.76
N GLN A 493 -8.18 -7.99 48.19
CA GLN A 493 -8.25 -8.44 49.58
C GLN A 493 -7.29 -7.68 50.51
N SER A 494 -6.09 -7.33 50.03
CA SER A 494 -5.04 -6.72 50.85
C SER A 494 -5.10 -5.20 50.91
N ALA A 495 -5.50 -4.54 49.83
CA ALA A 495 -5.50 -3.08 49.74
C ALA A 495 -6.74 -2.41 50.35
N SER A 496 -7.65 -3.18 50.96
CA SER A 496 -8.97 -2.70 51.43
C SER A 496 -9.70 -1.87 50.37
N LEU A 497 -9.63 -2.33 49.11
CA LEU A 497 -10.26 -1.65 47.98
C LEU A 497 -11.74 -1.46 48.26
N ASN A 498 -12.23 -0.22 48.12
CA ASN A 498 -13.64 0.07 48.32
C ASN A 498 -14.47 -0.73 47.30
N GLN A 499 -15.45 -1.50 47.78
CA GLN A 499 -16.34 -2.30 46.94
C GLN A 499 -16.99 -1.47 45.83
N THR A 500 -17.35 -0.22 46.10
CA THR A 500 -17.93 0.69 45.10
C THR A 500 -16.95 0.99 43.97
N GLU A 501 -15.67 1.17 44.29
CA GLU A 501 -14.62 1.45 43.30
C GLU A 501 -14.35 0.23 42.41
N LEU A 502 -14.32 -0.97 43.00
CA LEU A 502 -14.19 -2.23 42.27
C LEU A 502 -15.38 -2.46 41.33
N LEU A 503 -16.61 -2.29 41.80
CA LEU A 503 -17.80 -2.48 40.98
C LEU A 503 -17.85 -1.46 39.83
N ASN A 504 -17.47 -0.20 40.08
CA ASN A 504 -17.37 0.82 39.03
C ASN A 504 -16.32 0.44 37.97
N LEU A 505 -15.15 -0.07 38.37
CA LEU A 505 -14.14 -0.59 37.44
C LEU A 505 -14.72 -1.70 36.55
N LEU A 506 -15.39 -2.68 37.16
CA LEU A 506 -15.92 -3.85 36.46
C LEU A 506 -17.09 -3.49 35.52
N GLN A 507 -17.86 -2.45 35.84
CA GLN A 507 -18.91 -1.91 34.98
C GLN A 507 -18.37 -1.06 33.82
N ALA A 508 -17.27 -0.32 34.04
CA ALA A 508 -16.79 0.71 33.11
C ALA A 508 -16.19 0.16 31.81
N ASP A 509 -15.81 -1.12 31.78
CA ASP A 509 -15.02 -1.69 30.68
C ASP A 509 -15.84 -2.16 29.45
N GLY A 510 -17.16 -1.91 29.43
CA GLY A 510 -18.01 -2.25 28.28
C GLY A 510 -18.11 -3.76 27.99
N GLY A 511 -17.75 -4.60 28.97
CA GLY A 511 -17.87 -6.06 28.90
C GLY A 511 -16.61 -6.81 28.44
N ARG A 512 -15.46 -6.16 28.20
CA ARG A 512 -14.24 -6.88 27.75
C ARG A 512 -13.69 -7.79 28.85
N ILE A 513 -13.63 -7.32 30.10
CA ILE A 513 -13.27 -8.13 31.29
C ILE A 513 -14.20 -9.33 31.42
N LYS A 514 -15.51 -9.15 31.23
CA LYS A 514 -16.47 -10.25 31.24
C LYS A 514 -16.14 -11.29 30.17
N ASN A 515 -15.88 -10.85 28.94
CA ASN A 515 -15.54 -11.76 27.84
C ASN A 515 -14.24 -12.53 28.11
N ARG A 516 -13.24 -11.88 28.71
CA ARG A 516 -11.98 -12.51 29.16
C ARG A 516 -12.25 -13.58 30.21
N ILE A 517 -12.99 -13.24 31.27
CA ILE A 517 -13.35 -14.18 32.34
C ILE A 517 -14.14 -15.37 31.78
N GLN A 518 -15.12 -15.14 30.92
CA GLN A 518 -15.90 -16.20 30.29
C GLN A 518 -15.04 -17.11 29.42
N ALA A 519 -14.14 -16.54 28.61
CA ALA A 519 -13.20 -17.31 27.81
C ALA A 519 -12.27 -18.16 28.69
N ALA A 520 -11.75 -17.59 29.77
CA ALA A 520 -10.92 -18.33 30.72
C ALA A 520 -11.71 -19.44 31.43
N LEU A 521 -12.96 -19.20 31.85
CA LEU A 521 -13.79 -20.18 32.56
C LEU A 521 -14.16 -21.37 31.68
N LEU A 522 -14.37 -21.14 30.38
CA LEU A 522 -14.58 -22.22 29.41
C LEU A 522 -13.37 -23.15 29.32
N GLU A 523 -12.17 -22.61 29.57
CA GLU A 523 -10.91 -23.36 29.46
C GLU A 523 -10.41 -23.95 30.78
N ASN A 524 -10.76 -23.34 31.91
CA ASN A 524 -10.40 -23.80 33.24
C ASN A 524 -11.56 -23.53 34.23
N PRO A 525 -12.64 -24.33 34.16
CA PRO A 525 -13.85 -24.06 34.92
C PRO A 525 -13.69 -24.28 36.43
N GLU A 526 -12.66 -25.02 36.86
CA GLU A 526 -12.40 -25.37 38.26
C GLU A 526 -11.45 -24.39 38.97
N GLU A 527 -10.91 -23.38 38.27
CA GLU A 527 -9.96 -22.43 38.87
C GLU A 527 -10.68 -21.51 39.87
N PRO A 528 -10.31 -21.55 41.16
CA PRO A 528 -11.09 -20.93 42.21
C PRO A 528 -11.13 -19.39 42.13
N ASP A 529 -10.03 -18.74 41.77
CA ASP A 529 -9.96 -17.28 41.75
C ASP A 529 -10.72 -16.71 40.53
N LEU A 530 -10.74 -17.43 39.43
CA LEU A 530 -11.50 -17.11 38.23
C LEU A 530 -12.99 -17.29 38.44
N GLN A 531 -13.41 -18.31 39.20
CA GLN A 531 -14.80 -18.43 39.66
C GLN A 531 -15.19 -17.24 40.54
N ALA A 532 -14.30 -16.77 41.42
CA ALA A 532 -14.53 -15.58 42.24
C ALA A 532 -14.69 -14.31 41.37
N TRP A 533 -13.82 -14.11 40.37
CA TRP A 533 -13.96 -13.02 39.40
C TRP A 533 -15.26 -13.12 38.57
N GLY A 534 -15.67 -14.34 38.21
CA GLY A 534 -16.96 -14.63 37.58
C GLY A 534 -18.15 -14.19 38.44
N ALA A 535 -18.08 -14.40 39.75
CA ALA A 535 -19.10 -13.90 40.67
C ALA A 535 -19.06 -12.36 40.82
N LEU A 536 -17.86 -11.77 40.98
CA LEU A 536 -17.68 -10.32 41.13
C LEU A 536 -18.20 -9.53 39.91
N ILE A 537 -17.96 -10.01 38.68
CA ILE A 537 -18.48 -9.36 37.47
C ILE A 537 -20.01 -9.46 37.38
N LEU A 538 -20.61 -10.54 37.91
CA LEU A 538 -22.07 -10.67 37.99
C LEU A 538 -22.66 -9.74 39.05
N VAL A 539 -22.01 -9.59 40.20
CA VAL A 539 -22.41 -8.58 41.21
C VAL A 539 -22.40 -7.18 40.60
N ALA A 540 -21.33 -6.85 39.87
CA ALA A 540 -21.21 -5.56 39.18
C ALA A 540 -22.31 -5.33 38.14
N GLN A 541 -22.79 -6.36 37.44
CA GLN A 541 -23.75 -6.19 36.34
C GLN A 541 -25.21 -6.35 36.73
N PHE A 542 -25.50 -7.28 37.63
CA PHE A 542 -26.87 -7.72 37.92
C PHE A 542 -27.23 -7.62 39.40
N GLY A 543 -26.23 -7.55 40.29
CA GLY A 543 -26.43 -7.52 41.72
C GLY A 543 -26.04 -8.83 42.40
N ARG A 544 -26.07 -8.81 43.73
CA ARG A 544 -25.60 -9.91 44.59
C ARG A 544 -26.43 -11.18 44.45
N ASP A 545 -27.74 -11.05 44.36
CA ASP A 545 -28.66 -12.18 44.34
C ASP A 545 -28.46 -13.04 43.08
N GLU A 546 -28.29 -12.41 41.92
CA GLU A 546 -27.98 -13.06 40.65
C GLU A 546 -26.61 -13.74 40.66
N ALA A 547 -25.60 -13.11 41.26
CA ALA A 547 -24.27 -13.70 41.40
C ALA A 547 -24.31 -14.95 42.29
N ILE A 548 -25.06 -14.91 43.40
CA ILE A 548 -25.25 -16.08 44.27
C ILE A 548 -26.04 -17.17 43.55
N ALA A 549 -27.12 -16.82 42.85
CA ALA A 549 -27.89 -17.80 42.08
C ALA A 549 -27.03 -18.49 41.03
N TRP A 550 -26.17 -17.76 40.32
CA TRP A 550 -25.19 -18.32 39.39
C TRP A 550 -24.17 -19.21 40.10
N LEU A 551 -23.63 -18.77 41.24
CA LEU A 551 -22.68 -19.54 42.04
C LEU A 551 -23.29 -20.87 42.52
N GLU A 552 -24.57 -20.89 42.90
CA GLU A 552 -25.23 -22.11 43.34
C GLU A 552 -25.54 -23.08 42.21
N THR A 553 -25.98 -22.56 41.06
CA THR A 553 -26.60 -23.37 40.01
C THR A 553 -25.72 -23.64 38.80
N GLN A 554 -24.81 -22.74 38.45
CA GLN A 554 -24.03 -22.80 37.21
C GLN A 554 -22.53 -22.85 37.44
N SER A 555 -22.03 -22.43 38.61
CA SER A 555 -20.61 -22.56 38.90
C SER A 555 -20.23 -24.03 39.14
N GLN A 556 -19.08 -24.45 38.59
CA GLN A 556 -18.43 -25.71 38.94
C GLN A 556 -17.59 -25.58 40.22
N ALA A 557 -17.96 -24.65 41.11
CA ALA A 557 -17.20 -24.35 42.32
C ALA A 557 -17.41 -25.42 43.40
N SER A 558 -16.33 -25.80 44.08
CA SER A 558 -16.39 -26.65 45.26
C SER A 558 -17.14 -25.96 46.42
N PRO A 559 -17.73 -26.70 47.37
CA PRO A 559 -18.43 -26.10 48.52
C PRO A 559 -17.58 -25.09 49.31
N ASP A 560 -16.30 -25.39 49.49
CA ASP A 560 -15.36 -24.49 50.17
C ASP A 560 -15.14 -23.21 49.38
N ASN A 561 -14.97 -23.33 48.05
CA ASN A 561 -14.80 -22.15 47.21
C ASN A 561 -16.08 -21.31 47.13
N LYS A 562 -17.26 -21.93 47.09
CA LYS A 562 -18.55 -21.20 47.19
C LYS A 562 -18.62 -20.37 48.47
N THR A 563 -18.17 -20.94 49.60
CA THR A 563 -18.14 -20.24 50.89
C THR A 563 -17.17 -19.06 50.86
N ARG A 564 -15.95 -19.27 50.34
CA ARG A 564 -14.95 -18.20 50.14
C ARG A 564 -15.48 -17.08 49.25
N ILE A 565 -16.14 -17.41 48.14
CA ILE A 565 -16.70 -16.42 47.21
C ILE A 565 -17.81 -15.63 47.90
N ARG A 566 -18.72 -16.26 48.65
CA ARG A 566 -19.78 -15.53 49.38
C ARG A 566 -19.20 -14.49 50.34
N GLN A 567 -18.15 -14.83 51.08
CA GLN A 567 -17.47 -13.90 51.99
C GLN A 567 -16.81 -12.73 51.25
N LEU A 568 -16.40 -12.91 49.99
CA LEU A 568 -15.85 -11.85 49.15
C LEU A 568 -16.94 -10.93 48.57
N LEU A 569 -18.17 -11.43 48.44
CA LEU A 569 -19.31 -10.64 47.93
C LEU A 569 -20.00 -9.82 49.04
N ASP A 570 -19.69 -10.11 50.30
CA ASP A 570 -20.15 -9.38 51.49
C ASP A 570 -19.22 -8.19 51.78
#